data_AF-A0A957DVF0-F1
#
_entry.id   AF-A0A957DVF0-F1
#
_cell.length_a   1.000
_cell.length_b   1.000
_cell.length_c   1.000
_cell.angle_alpha   90.00
_cell.angle_beta   90.00
_cell.angle_gamma   90.00
#
_symmetry.space_group_name_H-M   'P 1'
#
loop_
_entity.id
_entity.type
_entity.pdbx_description
1 polymer ?
#
loop_
_entity_poly.entity_id
_entity_poly.type
_entity_poly.pdbx_seq_one_letter_code
_entity_poly.pdbx_strand_id
1 'polypeptide(L)'
;RVGDPNVLSTIRTTLPNVFWQEPANEIFKGTVVRAMVDKSGALASSAATQTYFVDPAANGRYSLPVISIATDADNLFDPEIGIYVPGNYTNYAQSGIEWERPIHIEFYEADGTLGFAQNAGVRIHGSKSTIYHFKSLRIYARSEYGQDRIEYDLFPGWKNDEFERLILRNSGQDIYATMFRDAMAQSLVSHLSFDTQPYRPAIVFLNGEYWGVHNVRE
;
A
#
# COMPACT_ATOMS: atom_id res chain seq x y z
N ARG A 1 10.93 14.53 9.49
CA ARG A 1 9.76 14.84 10.34
C ARG A 1 9.95 14.28 11.75
N VAL A 2 11.11 14.56 12.36
CA VAL A 2 11.46 14.02 13.68
C VAL A 2 10.71 14.82 14.75
N GLY A 3 10.09 14.14 15.70
CA GLY A 3 9.27 14.72 16.76
C GLY A 3 7.81 14.97 16.38
N ASP A 4 7.41 14.72 15.13
CA ASP A 4 6.01 14.79 14.72
C ASP A 4 5.24 13.60 15.33
N PRO A 5 4.06 13.82 15.93
CA PRO A 5 3.26 12.74 16.50
C PRO A 5 2.85 11.72 15.43
N ASN A 6 2.70 10.47 15.85
CA ASN A 6 2.01 9.46 15.06
C ASN A 6 0.51 9.81 15.08
N VAL A 7 -0.15 9.85 13.92
CA VAL A 7 -1.56 10.23 13.80
C VAL A 7 -2.38 9.11 13.20
N LEU A 8 -1.96 8.59 12.04
CA LEU A 8 -2.73 7.57 11.33
C LEU A 8 -2.46 6.17 11.89
N SER A 9 -1.21 5.87 12.21
CA SER A 9 -0.79 4.59 12.78
C SER A 9 -1.30 4.33 14.20
N THR A 10 -1.82 5.35 14.88
CA THR A 10 -2.47 5.22 16.20
C THR A 10 -3.97 4.94 16.09
N ILE A 11 -4.55 4.95 14.88
CA ILE A 11 -5.96 4.62 14.68
C ILE A 11 -6.14 3.10 14.76
N ARG A 12 -7.06 2.64 15.62
CA ARG A 12 -7.39 1.22 15.73
C ARG A 12 -8.15 0.75 14.49
N THR A 13 -7.57 -0.22 13.78
CA THR A 13 -8.11 -0.78 12.53
C THR A 13 -8.81 -2.14 12.72
N THR A 14 -9.02 -2.56 13.97
CA THR A 14 -9.60 -3.86 14.33
C THR A 14 -10.79 -3.70 15.28
N LEU A 15 -11.61 -4.74 15.38
CA LEU A 15 -12.60 -4.84 16.45
C LEU A 15 -11.91 -4.95 17.83
N PRO A 16 -12.57 -4.53 18.93
CA PRO A 16 -11.95 -4.49 20.25
C PRO A 16 -11.36 -5.81 20.77
N ASN A 17 -11.91 -6.94 20.31
CA ASN A 17 -11.51 -8.29 20.70
C ASN A 17 -10.40 -8.90 19.79
N VAL A 18 -9.94 -8.17 18.79
CA VAL A 18 -8.85 -8.59 17.90
C VAL A 18 -7.58 -7.83 18.28
N PHE A 19 -6.47 -8.55 18.38
CA PHE A 19 -5.17 -7.98 18.75
C PHE A 19 -4.81 -6.78 17.87
N TRP A 20 -4.49 -5.67 18.53
CA TRP A 20 -3.98 -4.44 17.95
C TRP A 20 -3.24 -3.67 19.03
N GLN A 21 -2.11 -3.08 18.67
CA GLN A 21 -1.32 -2.22 19.53
C GLN A 21 -0.84 -1.02 18.73
N GLU A 22 -0.92 0.16 19.32
CA GLU A 22 -0.33 1.37 18.74
C GLU A 22 1.20 1.27 18.72
N PRO A 23 1.89 1.99 17.80
CA PRO A 23 3.35 2.03 17.81
C PRO A 23 3.88 2.53 19.15
N ALA A 24 4.76 1.75 19.79
CA ALA A 24 5.34 2.09 21.09
C ALA A 24 6.28 3.32 21.05
N ASN A 25 6.77 3.67 19.86
CA ASN A 25 7.70 4.77 19.63
C ASN A 25 7.26 5.59 18.41
N GLU A 26 7.88 6.76 18.24
CA GLU A 26 7.80 7.52 17.01
C GLU A 26 8.23 6.65 15.81
N ILE A 27 7.40 6.63 14.77
CA ILE A 27 7.72 5.93 13.53
C ILE A 27 8.40 6.87 12.53
N PHE A 28 9.21 6.31 11.64
CA PHE A 28 9.73 7.06 10.51
C PHE A 28 8.59 7.48 9.57
N LYS A 29 8.66 8.72 9.07
CA LYS A 29 7.60 9.33 8.25
C LYS A 29 8.18 9.98 7.00
N GLY A 30 7.49 9.78 5.88
CA GLY A 30 7.60 10.59 4.68
C GLY A 30 6.68 11.83 4.74
N THR A 31 6.92 12.75 3.81
CA THR A 31 6.08 13.92 3.56
C THR A 31 5.42 13.73 2.21
N VAL A 32 4.10 13.56 2.19
CA VAL A 32 3.32 13.58 0.94
C VAL A 32 3.04 15.04 0.58
N VAL A 33 3.44 15.45 -0.62
CA VAL A 33 3.14 16.76 -1.18
C VAL A 33 2.21 16.56 -2.37
N ARG A 34 1.07 17.25 -2.35
CA ARG A 34 0.12 17.30 -3.47
C ARG A 34 -0.10 18.75 -3.86
N ALA A 35 0.07 19.05 -5.14
CA ALA A 35 -0.01 20.41 -5.66
C ALA A 35 -0.72 20.43 -7.02
N MET A 36 -1.42 21.53 -7.30
CA MET A 36 -2.08 21.80 -8.58
C MET A 36 -1.91 23.28 -8.93
N VAL A 37 -1.99 23.59 -10.22
CA VAL A 37 -1.97 24.97 -10.71
C VAL A 37 -3.40 25.45 -10.87
N ASP A 38 -3.71 26.56 -10.22
CA ASP A 38 -4.98 27.27 -10.38
C ASP A 38 -4.71 28.71 -10.83
N LYS A 39 -5.43 29.14 -11.88
CA LYS A 39 -5.34 30.47 -12.46
C LYS A 39 -6.74 30.95 -12.77
N SER A 40 -7.09 32.12 -12.23
CA SER A 40 -8.38 32.77 -12.50
C SER A 40 -8.70 32.82 -14.00
N GLY A 41 -9.86 32.31 -14.38
CA GLY A 41 -10.31 32.25 -15.77
C GLY A 41 -9.79 31.08 -16.60
N ALA A 42 -9.04 30.14 -16.00
CA ALA A 42 -8.61 28.90 -16.64
C ALA A 42 -9.11 27.67 -15.86
N LEU A 43 -9.15 26.51 -16.52
CA LEU A 43 -9.34 25.24 -15.84
C LEU A 43 -8.10 24.93 -15.01
N ALA A 44 -8.33 24.45 -13.80
CA ALA A 44 -7.27 24.02 -12.91
C ALA A 44 -6.57 22.76 -13.47
N SER A 45 -5.27 22.61 -13.21
CA SER A 45 -4.54 21.42 -13.63
C SER A 45 -4.98 20.18 -12.85
N SER A 46 -4.63 18.99 -13.37
CA SER A 46 -4.56 17.82 -12.50
C SER A 46 -3.54 18.05 -11.38
N ALA A 47 -3.76 17.41 -10.23
CA ALA A 47 -2.83 17.48 -9.13
C ALA A 47 -1.65 16.52 -9.36
N ALA A 48 -0.43 17.00 -9.16
CA ALA A 48 0.75 16.17 -9.00
C ALA A 48 0.89 15.79 -7.52
N THR A 49 1.22 14.53 -7.25
CA THR A 49 1.47 14.01 -5.89
C THR A 49 2.84 13.37 -5.87
N GLN A 50 3.62 13.61 -4.81
CA GLN A 50 4.91 12.96 -4.61
C GLN A 50 5.23 12.82 -3.12
N THR A 51 5.88 11.73 -2.75
CA THR A 51 6.33 11.47 -1.39
C THR A 51 7.82 11.74 -1.23
N TYR A 52 8.19 12.47 -0.19
CA TYR A 52 9.57 12.82 0.12
C TYR A 52 10.00 12.22 1.46
N PHE A 53 11.07 11.44 1.45
CA PHE A 53 11.70 10.90 2.66
C PHE A 53 12.95 11.73 3.00
N VAL A 54 12.78 12.75 3.84
CA VAL A 54 13.86 13.70 4.18
C VAL A 54 14.55 13.28 5.47
N ASP A 55 15.67 12.57 5.33
CA ASP A 55 16.54 12.09 6.41
C ASP A 55 17.93 11.76 5.85
N PRO A 56 19.05 12.07 6.54
CA PRO A 56 20.39 11.70 6.08
C PRO A 56 20.58 10.20 5.79
N ALA A 57 19.83 9.35 6.49
CA ALA A 57 19.82 7.90 6.31
C ALA A 57 18.66 7.42 5.42
N ALA A 58 17.88 8.31 4.78
CA ALA A 58 16.73 7.91 3.97
C ALA A 58 17.10 6.90 2.88
N ASN A 59 18.17 7.19 2.12
CA ASN A 59 18.73 6.26 1.15
C ASN A 59 19.44 5.13 1.88
N GLY A 60 18.98 3.89 1.67
CA GLY A 60 19.52 2.71 2.35
C GLY A 60 18.96 2.46 3.76
N ARG A 61 17.99 3.25 4.26
CA ARG A 61 17.26 2.93 5.51
C ARG A 61 16.63 1.54 5.44
N TYR A 62 16.13 1.18 4.27
CA TYR A 62 15.51 -0.11 4.01
C TYR A 62 16.29 -0.84 2.92
N SER A 63 16.57 -2.12 3.13
CA SER A 63 17.12 -3.02 2.11
C SER A 63 16.04 -3.55 1.15
N LEU A 64 14.79 -3.16 1.38
CA LEU A 64 13.62 -3.53 0.60
C LEU A 64 13.13 -2.31 -0.18
N PRO A 65 12.48 -2.49 -1.34
CA PRO A 65 11.80 -1.41 -2.01
C PRO A 65 10.71 -0.78 -1.11
N VAL A 66 10.36 0.46 -1.40
CA VAL A 66 9.37 1.23 -0.66
C VAL A 66 8.17 1.54 -1.55
N ILE A 67 6.97 1.29 -1.05
CA ILE A 67 5.71 1.69 -1.67
C ILE A 67 5.11 2.80 -0.81
N SER A 68 4.84 3.95 -1.40
CA SER A 68 4.07 5.03 -0.77
C SER A 68 2.68 5.08 -1.38
N ILE A 69 1.66 5.12 -0.53
CA ILE A 69 0.27 5.31 -0.93
C ILE A 69 -0.23 6.61 -0.31
N ALA A 70 -0.69 7.52 -1.16
CA ALA A 70 -1.28 8.79 -0.79
C ALA A 70 -2.77 8.84 -1.16
N THR A 71 -3.61 9.23 -0.21
CA THR A 71 -5.06 9.38 -0.38
C THR A 71 -5.63 10.29 0.71
N ASP A 72 -6.87 10.71 0.57
CA ASP A 72 -7.59 11.32 1.69
C ASP A 72 -7.61 10.36 2.89
N ALA A 73 -7.30 10.85 4.10
CA ALA A 73 -7.28 9.99 5.29
C ALA A 73 -8.66 9.36 5.56
N ASP A 74 -9.74 10.06 5.21
CA ASP A 74 -11.11 9.57 5.38
C ASP A 74 -11.36 8.31 4.54
N ASN A 75 -10.74 8.19 3.36
CA ASN A 75 -10.84 6.98 2.53
C ASN A 75 -10.34 5.73 3.26
N LEU A 76 -9.45 5.87 4.24
CA LEU A 76 -8.90 4.76 5.02
C LEU A 76 -9.61 4.61 6.37
N PHE A 77 -9.91 5.71 7.06
CA PHE A 77 -10.23 5.68 8.49
C PHE A 77 -11.59 6.26 8.88
N ASP A 78 -12.34 6.84 7.95
CA ASP A 78 -13.69 7.34 8.23
C ASP A 78 -14.65 6.21 8.64
N PRO A 79 -15.58 6.42 9.59
CA PRO A 79 -16.53 5.40 10.01
C PRO A 79 -17.49 4.91 8.91
N GLU A 80 -17.85 5.76 7.95
CA GLU A 80 -18.79 5.44 6.87
C GLU A 80 -18.07 4.88 5.64
N ILE A 81 -16.98 5.53 5.22
CA ILE A 81 -16.29 5.22 3.95
C ILE A 81 -14.90 4.61 4.12
N GLY A 82 -14.31 4.67 5.31
CA GLY A 82 -12.93 4.27 5.56
C GLY A 82 -12.74 2.76 5.43
N ILE A 83 -12.00 2.33 4.42
CA ILE A 83 -11.88 0.90 4.08
C ILE A 83 -11.01 0.11 5.07
N TYR A 84 -10.23 0.78 5.91
CA TYR A 84 -9.21 0.13 6.76
C TYR A 84 -9.72 -0.18 8.17
N VAL A 85 -10.88 0.38 8.55
CA VAL A 85 -11.43 0.33 9.91
C VAL A 85 -12.65 -0.61 10.01
N PRO A 86 -13.06 -1.01 11.22
CA PRO A 86 -14.36 -1.65 11.39
C PRO A 86 -15.50 -0.76 10.90
N GLY A 87 -15.42 0.54 11.18
CA GLY A 87 -16.45 1.51 10.79
C GLY A 87 -17.86 1.09 11.21
N ASN A 88 -18.86 1.65 10.53
CA ASN A 88 -20.27 1.40 10.81
C ASN A 88 -20.83 0.19 10.07
N TYR A 89 -20.10 -0.32 9.06
CA TYR A 89 -20.57 -1.41 8.20
C TYR A 89 -19.63 -2.62 8.17
N THR A 90 -18.70 -2.75 9.12
CA THR A 90 -17.57 -3.68 8.97
C THR A 90 -16.81 -3.36 7.68
N ASN A 91 -16.42 -2.09 7.54
CA ASN A 91 -15.95 -1.49 6.28
C ASN A 91 -14.83 -2.31 5.62
N TYR A 92 -13.87 -2.82 6.41
CA TYR A 92 -12.78 -3.67 5.91
C TYR A 92 -13.23 -4.99 5.26
N ALA A 93 -14.48 -5.41 5.42
CA ALA A 93 -15.05 -6.61 4.82
C ALA A 93 -15.91 -6.32 3.59
N GLN A 94 -16.12 -5.04 3.28
CA GLN A 94 -16.93 -4.62 2.15
C GLN A 94 -16.17 -4.73 0.83
N SER A 95 -16.92 -4.77 -0.27
CA SER A 95 -16.38 -5.04 -1.59
C SER A 95 -17.18 -4.36 -2.71
N GLY A 96 -16.73 -4.52 -3.95
CA GLY A 96 -17.29 -3.81 -5.10
C GLY A 96 -16.65 -2.45 -5.35
N ILE A 97 -17.07 -1.78 -6.42
CA ILE A 97 -16.52 -0.48 -6.85
C ILE A 97 -16.82 0.64 -5.84
N GLU A 98 -17.97 0.57 -5.16
CA GLU A 98 -18.37 1.50 -4.09
C GLU A 98 -17.41 1.53 -2.90
N TRP A 99 -16.59 0.48 -2.74
CA TRP A 99 -15.58 0.33 -1.69
C TRP A 99 -14.16 0.47 -2.21
N GLU A 100 -13.98 0.85 -3.47
CA GLU A 100 -12.70 1.26 -4.04
C GLU A 100 -12.43 2.72 -3.69
N ARG A 101 -11.19 3.02 -3.30
CA ARG A 101 -10.77 4.38 -2.95
C ARG A 101 -9.69 4.87 -3.90
N PRO A 102 -9.76 6.12 -4.38
CA PRO A 102 -8.73 6.68 -5.23
C PRO A 102 -7.45 6.88 -4.40
N ILE A 103 -6.32 6.48 -4.99
CA ILE A 103 -4.99 6.67 -4.41
C ILE A 103 -4.03 7.21 -5.46
N HIS A 104 -2.94 7.79 -5.00
CA HIS A 104 -1.70 7.88 -5.74
C HIS A 104 -0.70 6.89 -5.14
N ILE A 105 -0.11 6.03 -5.96
CA ILE A 105 0.87 5.04 -5.55
C ILE A 105 2.22 5.34 -6.20
N GLU A 106 3.27 5.25 -5.39
CA GLU A 106 4.66 5.41 -5.82
C GLU A 106 5.45 4.19 -5.36
N PHE A 107 6.28 3.64 -6.24
CA PHE A 107 7.21 2.56 -5.94
C PHE A 107 8.64 3.06 -6.10
N TYR A 108 9.44 2.86 -5.06
CA TYR A 108 10.85 3.20 -5.00
C TYR A 108 11.66 1.91 -4.82
N GLU A 109 12.71 1.77 -5.62
CA GLU A 109 13.73 0.75 -5.43
C GLU A 109 14.49 0.95 -4.10
N ALA A 110 15.19 -0.09 -3.65
CA ALA A 110 15.92 -0.05 -2.38
C ALA A 110 17.03 1.02 -2.35
N ASP A 111 17.53 1.42 -3.53
CA ASP A 111 18.51 2.50 -3.69
C ASP A 111 17.87 3.90 -3.71
N GLY A 112 16.55 3.99 -3.67
CA GLY A 112 15.77 5.23 -3.73
C GLY A 112 15.35 5.64 -5.15
N THR A 113 15.70 4.88 -6.19
CA THR A 113 15.26 5.15 -7.56
C THR A 113 13.74 5.01 -7.67
N LEU A 114 13.06 6.01 -8.23
CA LEU A 114 11.63 5.93 -8.51
C LEU A 114 11.40 4.94 -9.66
N GLY A 115 10.66 3.87 -9.40
CA GLY A 115 10.28 2.87 -10.40
C GLY A 115 9.04 3.28 -11.18
N PHE A 116 7.92 3.48 -10.49
CA PHE A 116 6.69 4.02 -11.08
C PHE A 116 5.94 4.92 -10.09
N ALA A 117 5.12 5.81 -10.64
CA ALA A 117 4.18 6.64 -9.89
C ALA A 117 2.92 6.88 -10.70
N GLN A 118 1.76 6.51 -10.18
CA GLN A 118 0.48 6.74 -10.87
C GLN A 118 -0.71 6.79 -9.91
N ASN A 119 -1.83 7.30 -10.42
CA ASN A 119 -3.10 7.18 -9.72
C ASN A 119 -3.71 5.79 -9.95
N ALA A 120 -4.37 5.26 -8.93
CA ALA A 120 -4.97 3.92 -8.95
C ALA A 120 -6.17 3.85 -7.99
N GLY A 121 -6.90 2.74 -8.03
CA GLY A 121 -7.88 2.37 -7.01
C GLY A 121 -7.27 1.43 -5.98
N VAL A 122 -7.76 1.47 -4.74
CA VAL A 122 -7.40 0.49 -3.69
C VAL A 122 -8.62 -0.09 -3.03
N ARG A 123 -8.53 -1.38 -2.69
CA ARG A 123 -9.49 -2.09 -1.82
C ARG A 123 -8.79 -2.98 -0.82
N ILE A 124 -9.49 -3.32 0.25
CA ILE A 124 -9.05 -4.41 1.12
C ILE A 124 -9.15 -5.74 0.38
N HIS A 125 -8.11 -6.56 0.51
CA HIS A 125 -8.04 -7.90 -0.06
C HIS A 125 -8.09 -8.97 1.02
N GLY A 126 -8.79 -10.06 0.71
CA GLY A 126 -8.87 -11.26 1.52
C GLY A 126 -10.28 -11.55 1.98
N SER A 127 -10.39 -12.44 2.95
CA SER A 127 -11.66 -12.83 3.58
C SER A 127 -11.50 -12.75 5.09
N LYS A 128 -11.14 -13.83 5.76
CA LYS A 128 -10.96 -13.84 7.22
C LYS A 128 -9.83 -12.92 7.71
N SER A 129 -8.76 -12.76 6.94
CA SER A 129 -7.59 -11.98 7.34
C SER A 129 -7.81 -10.47 7.33
N THR A 130 -8.96 -9.98 6.83
CA THR A 130 -9.28 -8.55 6.85
C THR A 130 -9.57 -8.03 8.25
N ILE A 131 -9.84 -8.90 9.23
CA ILE A 131 -10.07 -8.48 10.61
C ILE A 131 -8.79 -8.01 11.32
N TYR A 132 -7.60 -8.39 10.84
CA TYR A 132 -6.32 -8.08 11.50
C TYR A 132 -5.87 -6.64 11.28
N HIS A 133 -5.06 -6.10 12.18
CA HIS A 133 -4.67 -4.69 12.18
C HIS A 133 -3.97 -4.23 10.89
N PHE A 134 -3.23 -5.13 10.28
CA PHE A 134 -2.50 -4.92 9.05
C PHE A 134 -3.28 -5.58 7.91
N LYS A 135 -3.77 -4.81 6.94
CA LYS A 135 -4.65 -5.32 5.89
C LYS A 135 -3.87 -5.60 4.62
N SER A 136 -4.27 -6.63 3.87
CA SER A 136 -3.83 -6.76 2.49
C SER A 136 -4.55 -5.71 1.64
N LEU A 137 -3.83 -5.03 0.76
CA LEU A 137 -4.37 -4.04 -0.17
C LEU A 137 -4.30 -4.61 -1.58
N ARG A 138 -5.38 -4.51 -2.35
CA ARG A 138 -5.36 -4.77 -3.78
C ARG A 138 -5.44 -3.45 -4.51
N ILE A 139 -4.42 -3.18 -5.30
CA ILE A 139 -4.27 -2.02 -6.17
C ILE A 139 -4.91 -2.36 -7.50
N TYR A 140 -5.63 -1.39 -8.06
CA TYR A 140 -6.32 -1.46 -9.34
C TYR A 140 -5.82 -0.35 -10.25
N ALA A 141 -5.05 -0.70 -11.27
CA ALA A 141 -4.79 0.20 -12.38
C ALA A 141 -6.04 0.20 -13.28
N ARG A 142 -6.59 1.38 -13.53
CA ARG A 142 -7.82 1.55 -14.32
C ARG A 142 -7.77 2.87 -15.05
N SER A 143 -8.34 2.88 -16.26
CA SER A 143 -8.43 4.06 -17.10
C SER A 143 -9.20 5.22 -16.44
N GLU A 144 -10.11 4.94 -15.50
CA GLU A 144 -10.81 5.98 -14.72
C GLU A 144 -9.87 6.77 -13.79
N TYR A 145 -8.73 6.21 -13.41
CA TYR A 145 -7.71 6.87 -12.60
C TYR A 145 -6.55 7.43 -13.43
N GLY A 146 -6.43 7.06 -14.70
CA GLY A 146 -5.33 7.45 -15.58
C GLY A 146 -4.85 6.24 -16.40
N GLN A 147 -3.70 5.70 -16.06
CA GLN A 147 -3.18 4.49 -16.70
C GLN A 147 -3.91 3.24 -16.19
N ASP A 148 -4.30 2.36 -17.11
CA ASP A 148 -5.01 1.11 -16.82
C ASP A 148 -4.07 -0.07 -16.54
N ARG A 149 -2.76 0.15 -16.62
CA ARG A 149 -1.70 -0.77 -16.23
C ARG A 149 -0.64 -0.05 -15.40
N ILE A 150 0.06 -0.82 -14.58
CA ILE A 150 1.35 -0.47 -14.00
C ILE A 150 2.40 -1.12 -14.89
N GLU A 151 3.17 -0.33 -15.60
CA GLU A 151 4.23 -0.77 -16.51
C GLU A 151 5.58 -0.65 -15.81
N TYR A 152 6.03 -1.73 -15.17
CA TYR A 152 7.29 -1.79 -14.43
C TYR A 152 7.73 -3.24 -14.18
N ASP A 153 9.03 -3.53 -14.29
CA ASP A 153 9.60 -4.83 -13.88
C ASP A 153 9.60 -4.99 -12.36
N LEU A 154 8.41 -5.24 -11.82
CA LEU A 154 8.18 -5.45 -10.39
C LEU A 154 8.82 -6.74 -9.89
N PHE A 155 8.98 -7.74 -10.75
CA PHE A 155 9.47 -9.06 -10.40
C PHE A 155 10.59 -9.47 -11.35
N PRO A 156 11.84 -9.03 -11.09
CA PRO A 156 12.96 -9.31 -11.99
C PRO A 156 13.10 -10.80 -12.32
N GLY A 157 13.13 -11.12 -13.61
CA GLY A 157 13.19 -12.49 -14.12
C GLY A 157 11.84 -13.18 -14.26
N TRP A 158 10.72 -12.49 -14.00
CA TRP A 158 9.39 -12.94 -14.33
C TRP A 158 9.01 -12.58 -15.78
N LYS A 159 7.97 -13.23 -16.30
CA LYS A 159 7.53 -13.10 -17.70
C LYS A 159 6.73 -11.83 -18.00
N ASN A 160 6.15 -11.19 -16.98
CA ASN A 160 5.25 -10.07 -17.11
C ASN A 160 5.82 -8.84 -16.38
N ASP A 161 5.78 -7.69 -17.05
CA ASP A 161 6.18 -6.37 -16.55
C ASP A 161 5.01 -5.36 -16.59
N GLU A 162 3.80 -5.82 -16.89
CA GLU A 162 2.58 -5.01 -16.94
C GLU A 162 1.47 -5.60 -16.07
N PHE A 163 0.87 -4.78 -15.20
CA PHE A 163 -0.11 -5.25 -14.21
C PHE A 163 -1.35 -4.37 -14.15
N GLU A 164 -2.53 -4.97 -14.37
CA GLU A 164 -3.81 -4.29 -14.08
C GLU A 164 -4.11 -4.26 -12.58
N ARG A 165 -3.53 -5.20 -11.83
CA ARG A 165 -3.74 -5.37 -10.40
C ARG A 165 -2.46 -5.82 -9.74
N LEU A 166 -2.27 -5.37 -8.52
CA LEU A 166 -1.24 -5.85 -7.61
C LEU A 166 -1.85 -6.09 -6.25
N ILE A 167 -1.31 -7.04 -5.51
CA ILE A 167 -1.70 -7.26 -4.12
C ILE A 167 -0.51 -6.96 -3.24
N LEU A 168 -0.67 -6.01 -2.32
CA LEU A 168 0.21 -5.81 -1.17
C LEU A 168 -0.33 -6.69 -0.05
N ARG A 169 0.23 -7.88 0.10
CA ARG A 169 -0.30 -8.93 0.99
C ARG A 169 0.31 -8.84 2.38
N ASN A 170 -0.53 -8.89 3.41
CA ASN A 170 -0.15 -8.92 4.83
C ASN A 170 0.27 -10.32 5.34
N SER A 171 0.46 -11.28 4.43
CA SER A 171 0.70 -12.71 4.72
C SER A 171 -0.46 -13.47 5.39
N GLY A 172 -1.64 -12.88 5.46
CA GLY A 172 -2.87 -13.57 5.84
C GLY A 172 -2.82 -14.13 7.26
N GLN A 173 -2.95 -15.45 7.40
CA GLN A 173 -2.86 -16.14 8.70
C GLN A 173 -1.41 -16.26 9.22
N ASP A 174 -0.42 -16.01 8.36
CA ASP A 174 1.01 -16.03 8.71
C ASP A 174 1.54 -14.65 9.16
N ILE A 175 0.65 -13.69 9.36
CA ILE A 175 0.94 -12.30 9.73
C ILE A 175 1.75 -12.17 11.04
N TYR A 176 1.52 -13.06 12.01
CA TYR A 176 2.20 -13.03 13.32
C TYR A 176 3.39 -14.00 13.43
N ALA A 177 3.84 -14.54 12.30
CA ALA A 177 4.91 -15.53 12.26
C ALA A 177 6.00 -15.10 11.27
N THR A 178 6.23 -15.89 10.21
CA THR A 178 7.37 -15.63 9.31
C THR A 178 7.04 -14.61 8.23
N MET A 179 5.75 -14.37 7.95
CA MET A 179 5.27 -13.51 6.88
C MET A 179 5.75 -13.89 5.47
N PHE A 180 6.35 -15.05 5.25
CA PHE A 180 6.82 -15.47 3.92
C PHE A 180 6.50 -16.93 3.58
N ARG A 181 5.77 -17.67 4.43
CA ARG A 181 5.53 -19.12 4.22
C ARG A 181 4.95 -19.44 2.85
N ASP A 182 3.99 -18.63 2.40
CA ASP A 182 3.35 -18.75 1.08
C ASP A 182 4.35 -18.54 -0.08
N ALA A 183 5.15 -17.46 -0.01
CA ALA A 183 6.22 -17.21 -0.97
C ALA A 183 7.23 -18.36 -1.03
N MET A 184 7.68 -18.85 0.13
CA MET A 184 8.60 -19.98 0.20
C MET A 184 8.01 -21.22 -0.46
N ALA A 185 6.74 -21.54 -0.21
CA ALA A 185 6.09 -22.70 -0.82
C ALA A 185 6.04 -22.57 -2.36
N GLN A 186 5.67 -21.40 -2.89
CA GLN A 186 5.68 -21.11 -4.33
C GLN A 186 7.09 -21.25 -4.92
N SER A 187 8.11 -20.69 -4.27
CA SER A 187 9.50 -20.79 -4.74
C SER A 187 10.05 -22.20 -4.68
N LEU A 188 9.69 -23.02 -3.69
CA LEU A 188 10.16 -24.40 -3.59
C LEU A 188 9.68 -25.27 -4.75
N VAL A 189 8.51 -24.95 -5.32
CA VAL A 189 7.90 -25.73 -6.41
C VAL A 189 8.02 -25.08 -7.79
N SER A 190 8.68 -23.93 -7.90
CA SER A 190 8.77 -23.15 -9.16
C SER A 190 9.55 -23.85 -10.28
N HIS A 191 10.27 -24.92 -9.95
CA HIS A 191 10.99 -25.77 -10.91
C HIS A 191 10.08 -26.82 -11.57
N LEU A 192 8.83 -26.96 -11.11
CA LEU A 192 7.85 -27.88 -11.66
C LEU A 192 7.05 -27.20 -12.79
N SER A 193 6.44 -28.00 -13.66
CA SER A 193 5.73 -27.51 -14.85
C SER A 193 4.29 -27.02 -14.56
N PHE A 194 4.13 -26.13 -13.57
CA PHE A 194 2.87 -25.44 -13.31
C PHE A 194 3.11 -23.99 -12.90
N ASP A 195 2.09 -23.15 -13.09
CA ASP A 195 2.18 -21.72 -12.76
C ASP A 195 2.37 -21.52 -11.25
N THR A 196 3.32 -20.63 -10.93
CA THR A 196 3.55 -20.10 -9.58
C THR A 196 3.33 -18.60 -9.58
N GLN A 197 3.19 -18.01 -8.41
CA GLN A 197 3.01 -16.56 -8.28
C GLN A 197 4.32 -15.90 -7.84
N PRO A 198 4.79 -14.85 -8.54
CA PRO A 198 5.97 -14.12 -8.14
C PRO A 198 5.71 -13.31 -6.87
N TYR A 199 6.78 -12.95 -6.20
CA TYR A 199 6.74 -12.45 -4.83
C TYR A 199 7.87 -11.44 -4.63
N ARG A 200 7.55 -10.27 -4.08
CA ARG A 200 8.56 -9.27 -3.72
C ARG A 200 8.17 -8.55 -2.44
N PRO A 201 8.95 -8.64 -1.36
CA PRO A 201 8.65 -7.92 -0.13
C PRO A 201 8.98 -6.42 -0.30
N ALA A 202 8.12 -5.55 0.24
CA ALA A 202 8.27 -4.11 0.18
C ALA A 202 7.84 -3.47 1.51
N ILE A 203 8.47 -2.34 1.85
CA ILE A 203 8.01 -1.47 2.94
C ILE A 203 6.84 -0.63 2.43
N VAL A 204 5.76 -0.54 3.19
CA VAL A 204 4.60 0.28 2.82
C VAL A 204 4.48 1.49 3.75
N PHE A 205 4.19 2.64 3.15
CA PHE A 205 3.78 3.86 3.82
C PHE A 205 2.35 4.23 3.39
N LEU A 206 1.50 4.59 4.34
CA LEU A 206 0.17 5.16 4.09
C LEU A 206 0.18 6.62 4.53
N ASN A 207 -0.08 7.54 3.59
CA ASN A 207 -0.06 8.99 3.82
C ASN A 207 1.22 9.48 4.53
N GLY A 208 2.35 8.86 4.18
CA GLY A 208 3.66 9.18 4.75
C GLY A 208 3.95 8.53 6.11
N GLU A 209 3.05 7.77 6.72
CA GLU A 209 3.34 7.01 7.94
C GLU A 209 3.73 5.56 7.62
N TYR A 210 4.83 5.07 8.23
CA TYR A 210 5.28 3.68 8.08
C TYR A 210 4.18 2.70 8.50
N TRP A 211 3.85 1.76 7.62
CA TRP A 211 2.78 0.82 7.85
C TRP A 211 3.26 -0.61 8.08
N GLY A 212 4.44 -0.99 7.57
CA GLY A 212 5.01 -2.32 7.76
C GLY A 212 5.52 -2.94 6.46
N VAL A 213 5.78 -4.25 6.51
CA VAL A 213 6.24 -5.03 5.36
C VAL A 213 5.05 -5.72 4.70
N HIS A 214 4.82 -5.44 3.42
CA HIS A 214 3.87 -6.20 2.60
C HIS A 214 4.60 -7.03 1.55
N ASN A 215 3.96 -8.12 1.20
CA ASN A 215 4.35 -8.99 0.11
C ASN A 215 3.64 -8.55 -1.17
N VAL A 216 4.36 -7.91 -2.10
CA VAL A 216 3.84 -7.64 -3.44
C VAL A 216 3.64 -8.98 -4.16
N ARG A 217 2.48 -9.13 -4.82
CA ARG A 217 2.04 -10.28 -5.59
C ARG A 217 1.30 -9.81 -6.85
N GLU A 218 1.41 -10.59 -7.92
CA GLU A 218 0.62 -10.47 -9.15
C GLU A 218 -0.86 -10.82 -8.92
#